data_AF-A0A1I7FHM3-F1
#
_entry.id   AF-A0A1I7FHM3-F1
#
_cell.length_a   1.000
_cell.length_b   1.000
_cell.length_c   1.000
_cell.angle_alpha   90.00
_cell.angle_beta   90.00
_cell.angle_gamma   90.00
#
_symmetry.space_group_name_H-M   'P 1'
#
loop_
_entity.id
_entity.type
_entity.pdbx_description
1 polymer ?
#
loop_
_entity_poly.entity_id
_entity_poly.type
_entity_poly.pdbx_seq_one_letter_code
_entity_poly.pdbx_strand_id
1 'polypeptide(L)'
;MINKYDFMFKYLHNATKEERHIDEMNNFAKQHPILFTKCHFLFRPIVNFDENSNEYKEAREKLEEIFNKNEEDFKELFDVIREKFSGKYF
;
A
#
# COMPACT_ATOMS: atom_id res chain seq x y z
N MET A 1 5.10 -2.21 -18.58
CA MET A 1 3.82 -1.55 -18.21
C MET A 1 3.99 -1.02 -16.81
N ILE A 2 3.74 0.27 -16.59
CA ILE A 2 3.75 0.86 -15.24
C ILE A 2 2.52 0.31 -14.53
N ASN A 3 2.70 -0.30 -13.35
CA ASN A 3 1.58 -0.87 -12.61
C ASN A 3 0.74 0.27 -12.00
N LYS A 4 -0.58 0.16 -12.08
CA LYS A 4 -1.54 1.15 -11.54
C LYS A 4 -1.27 1.49 -10.06
N TYR A 5 -0.77 0.52 -9.29
CA TYR A 5 -0.50 0.66 -7.86
C TYR A 5 0.99 0.76 -7.52
N ASP A 6 1.88 0.96 -8.50
CA ASP A 6 3.33 1.11 -8.26
C ASP A 6 3.63 2.19 -7.20
N PHE A 7 2.89 3.29 -7.21
CA PHE A 7 3.02 4.36 -6.22
C PHE A 7 2.82 3.85 -4.78
N MET A 8 1.88 2.93 -4.56
CA MET A 8 1.58 2.38 -3.25
C MET A 8 2.72 1.49 -2.76
N PHE A 9 3.28 0.65 -3.63
CA PHE A 9 4.39 -0.23 -3.27
C PHE A 9 5.67 0.57 -3.00
N LYS A 10 5.97 1.57 -3.84
CA LYS A 10 7.09 2.49 -3.62
C LYS A 10 6.94 3.27 -2.32
N TYR A 11 5.74 3.76 -2.01
CA TYR A 11 5.45 4.39 -0.73
C TYR A 11 5.70 3.43 0.44
N LEU A 12 5.08 2.24 0.43
CA LEU A 12 5.22 1.29 1.54
C LEU A 12 6.68 0.87 1.78
N HIS A 13 7.42 0.62 0.70
CA HIS A 13 8.80 0.15 0.75
C HIS A 13 9.76 1.24 1.25
N ASN A 14 9.59 2.49 0.81
CA ASN A 14 10.57 3.56 1.07
C ASN A 14 10.18 4.52 2.20
N ALA A 15 8.90 4.58 2.60
CA ALA A 15 8.46 5.46 3.67
C ALA A 15 9.03 5.06 5.04
N THR A 16 9.18 6.03 5.94
CA THR A 16 9.47 5.75 7.36
C THR A 16 8.27 5.09 8.05
N LYS A 17 8.46 4.62 9.29
CA LYS A 17 7.34 4.07 10.06
C LYS A 17 6.29 5.13 10.30
N GLU A 18 6.69 6.33 10.68
CA GLU A 18 5.83 7.48 10.96
C GLU A 18 5.02 7.87 9.72
N GLU A 19 5.66 7.91 8.56
CA GLU A 19 4.99 8.24 7.30
C GLU A 19 4.00 7.18 6.85
N ARG A 20 4.17 5.91 7.24
CA ARG A 20 3.16 4.87 6.99
C ARG A 20 1.92 4.98 7.87
N HIS A 21 1.99 5.72 8.98
CA HIS A 21 0.90 5.87 9.96
C HIS A 21 0.19 7.23 9.84
N ILE A 22 -0.02 7.73 8.61
CA ILE A 22 -0.86 8.91 8.36
C ILE A 22 -2.31 8.69 8.84
N ASP A 23 -2.99 9.79 9.15
CA ASP A 23 -4.38 9.77 9.63
C ASP A 23 -5.32 9.04 8.68
N GLU A 24 -5.12 9.16 7.37
CA GLU A 24 -5.96 8.52 6.36
C GLU A 24 -5.78 7.00 6.35
N MET A 25 -4.56 6.50 6.60
CA MET A 25 -4.31 5.07 6.78
C MET A 25 -4.99 4.56 8.07
N ASN A 26 -4.91 5.34 9.15
CA ASN A 26 -5.55 5.01 10.42
C ASN A 26 -7.09 5.03 10.31
N ASN A 27 -7.65 5.96 9.55
CA ASN A 27 -9.07 6.06 9.29
C ASN A 27 -9.57 4.91 8.40
N PHE A 28 -8.82 4.59 7.34
CA PHE A 28 -9.09 3.42 6.52
C PHE A 28 -9.11 2.13 7.35
N ALA A 29 -8.14 1.95 8.27
CA ALA A 29 -8.09 0.81 9.18
C ALA A 29 -9.32 0.72 10.10
N LYS A 30 -9.87 1.87 10.53
CA LYS A 30 -11.10 1.91 11.36
C LYS A 30 -12.36 1.64 10.55
N GLN A 31 -12.45 2.15 9.32
CA GLN A 31 -13.62 1.98 8.46
C GLN A 31 -13.69 0.58 7.84
N HIS A 32 -12.53 0.01 7.49
CA HIS A 32 -12.43 -1.28 6.81
C HIS A 32 -11.51 -2.27 7.56
N PRO A 33 -11.81 -2.62 8.83
CA PRO A 33 -10.88 -3.36 9.69
C PRO A 33 -10.49 -4.74 9.15
N ILE A 34 -11.44 -5.47 8.54
CA ILE A 34 -11.19 -6.79 7.95
C ILE A 34 -10.30 -6.68 6.71
N LEU A 35 -10.59 -5.71 5.84
CA LEU A 35 -9.81 -5.46 4.62
C LEU A 35 -8.40 -5.00 4.97
N PHE A 36 -8.29 -4.03 5.90
CA PHE A 36 -7.02 -3.55 6.40
C PHE A 36 -6.19 -4.67 7.02
N THR A 37 -6.78 -5.54 7.84
CA THR A 37 -6.04 -6.66 8.44
C THR A 37 -5.45 -7.59 7.37
N LYS A 38 -6.21 -7.91 6.31
CA LYS A 38 -5.72 -8.72 5.18
C LYS A 38 -4.55 -8.02 4.48
N CYS A 39 -4.68 -6.73 4.20
CA CYS A 39 -3.62 -5.95 3.57
C CYS A 39 -2.39 -5.80 4.47
N HIS A 40 -2.57 -5.58 5.77
CA HIS A 40 -1.51 -5.35 6.74
C HIS A 40 -0.52 -6.53 6.81
N PHE A 41 -1.02 -7.77 6.76
CA PHE A 41 -0.15 -8.95 6.66
C PHE A 41 0.70 -8.96 5.39
N LEU A 42 0.15 -8.48 4.28
CA LEU A 42 0.83 -8.40 2.99
C LEU A 42 1.71 -7.15 2.84
N PHE A 43 1.44 -6.08 3.59
CA PHE A 43 2.32 -4.91 3.64
C PHE A 43 3.66 -5.24 4.27
N ARG A 44 3.70 -6.16 5.24
CA ARG A 44 4.95 -6.52 5.93
C ARG A 44 6.03 -7.02 4.96
N PRO A 45 5.76 -7.95 4.02
CA PRO A 45 6.73 -8.30 2.99
C PRO A 45 7.18 -7.11 2.13
N ILE A 46 6.25 -6.26 1.71
CA ILE A 46 6.56 -5.06 0.91
C ILE A 46 7.50 -4.12 1.67
N VAL A 47 7.32 -3.95 2.97
CA VAL A 47 8.13 -3.05 3.80
C VAL A 47 9.55 -3.60 4.07
N ASN A 48 9.71 -4.92 4.18
CA ASN A 48 10.93 -5.49 4.79
C ASN A 48 11.84 -6.27 3.83
N PHE A 49 11.37 -6.69 2.65
CA PHE A 49 12.14 -7.52 1.73
C PHE A 49 12.50 -6.78 0.44
N ASP A 50 13.58 -7.22 -0.21
CA ASP A 50 14.02 -6.71 -1.50
C ASP A 50 12.94 -6.89 -2.58
N GLU A 51 12.78 -5.91 -3.47
CA GLU A 51 11.75 -5.93 -4.52
C GLU A 51 11.88 -7.13 -5.48
N ASN A 52 13.08 -7.72 -5.59
CA ASN A 52 13.32 -8.90 -6.42
C ASN A 52 13.07 -10.23 -5.68
N SER A 53 12.86 -10.21 -4.37
CA SER A 53 12.54 -11.41 -3.58
C SER A 53 11.18 -12.00 -3.97
N ASN A 54 11.02 -13.31 -3.76
CA ASN A 54 9.75 -13.97 -4.02
C ASN A 54 8.68 -13.51 -3.04
N GLU A 55 9.06 -13.25 -1.79
CA GLU A 55 8.19 -12.76 -0.72
C GLU A 55 7.57 -11.40 -1.09
N TYR A 56 8.39 -10.49 -1.63
CA TYR A 56 7.90 -9.20 -2.11
C TYR A 56 6.97 -9.37 -3.31
N LYS A 57 7.39 -10.14 -4.33
CA LYS A 57 6.62 -10.35 -5.57
C LYS A 57 5.26 -10.98 -5.30
N GLU A 58 5.21 -12.03 -4.49
CA GLU A 58 3.96 -12.69 -4.13
C GLU A 58 3.03 -11.79 -3.32
N ALA A 59 3.57 -11.02 -2.37
CA ALA A 59 2.77 -10.09 -1.59
C ALA A 59 2.21 -8.97 -2.46
N ARG A 60 3.01 -8.48 -3.40
CA ARG A 60 2.64 -7.47 -4.37
C ARG A 60 1.49 -7.96 -5.25
N GLU A 61 1.61 -9.12 -5.88
CA GLU A 61 0.54 -9.70 -6.72
C GLU A 61 -0.78 -9.85 -5.95
N LYS A 62 -0.72 -10.39 -4.71
CA LYS A 62 -1.91 -10.55 -3.85
C LYS A 62 -2.52 -9.20 -3.46
N LEU A 63 -1.70 -8.19 -3.19
CA LEU A 63 -2.18 -6.84 -2.88
C LEU A 63 -2.84 -6.18 -4.10
N GLU A 64 -2.26 -6.33 -5.30
CA GLU A 64 -2.85 -5.81 -6.53
C GLU A 64 -4.24 -6.40 -6.79
N GLU A 65 -4.43 -7.71 -6.55
CA GLU A 65 -5.76 -8.31 -6.62
C GLU A 65 -6.74 -7.72 -5.60
N ILE A 66 -6.30 -7.50 -4.35
CA ILE A 66 -7.15 -6.93 -3.31
C ILE A 66 -7.53 -5.49 -3.66
N PHE A 67 -6.57 -4.69 -4.13
CA PHE A 67 -6.80 -3.30 -4.53
C PHE A 67 -7.78 -3.23 -5.70
N ASN A 68 -7.63 -4.07 -6.72
CA ASN A 68 -8.57 -4.13 -7.84
C ASN A 68 -9.99 -4.54 -7.40
N LYS A 69 -10.12 -5.49 -6.47
CA LYS A 69 -11.42 -5.97 -5.98
C LYS A 69 -12.15 -4.95 -5.10
N ASN A 70 -11.43 -4.02 -4.49
CA ASN A 70 -11.96 -3.06 -3.51
C ASN A 70 -11.56 -1.62 -3.86
N GLU A 71 -11.45 -1.31 -5.15
CA GLU A 71 -10.83 -0.06 -5.63
C GLU A 71 -11.51 1.19 -5.04
N GLU A 72 -12.84 1.21 -5.00
CA GLU A 72 -13.60 2.34 -4.45
C GLU A 72 -13.33 2.56 -2.95
N ASP A 73 -13.14 1.49 -2.18
CA ASP A 73 -12.82 1.59 -0.74
C ASP A 73 -11.42 2.21 -0.52
N PHE A 74 -10.47 1.93 -1.42
CA PHE A 74 -9.10 2.45 -1.33
C PHE A 74 -8.91 3.82 -1.97
N LYS A 75 -9.86 4.29 -2.78
CA LYS A 75 -9.71 5.46 -3.65
C LYS A 75 -9.21 6.69 -2.89
N GLU A 76 -9.88 7.04 -1.79
CA GLU A 76 -9.52 8.20 -0.97
C GLU A 76 -8.09 8.07 -0.41
N LEU A 77 -7.75 6.90 0.13
CA LEU A 77 -6.40 6.63 0.66
C LEU A 77 -5.33 6.73 -0.45
N PHE A 78 -5.62 6.19 -1.62
CA PHE A 78 -4.71 6.22 -2.77
C PHE A 78 -4.47 7.64 -3.29
N ASP A 79 -5.52 8.44 -3.39
CA ASP A 79 -5.40 9.83 -3.85
C ASP A 79 -4.56 10.65 -2.86
N VAL A 80 -4.79 10.48 -1.55
CA VAL A 80 -4.01 11.16 -0.51
C VAL A 80 -2.55 10.73 -0.54
N ILE A 81 -2.25 9.45 -0.69
CA ILE A 81 -0.86 8.96 -0.75
C ILE A 81 -0.17 9.56 -1.98
N ARG A 82 -0.85 9.59 -3.13
CA ARG A 82 -0.31 10.22 -4.35
C ARG A 82 -0.03 11.70 -4.13
N GLU A 83 -0.96 12.45 -3.55
CA GLU A 83 -0.78 13.88 -3.30
C GLU A 83 0.37 14.17 -2.33
N LYS A 84 0.42 13.46 -1.19
CA LYS A 84 1.40 13.71 -0.13
C LYS A 84 2.82 13.27 -0.47
N PHE A 85 2.98 12.23 -1.27
CA PHE A 85 4.27 11.57 -1.49
C PHE A 85 4.76 11.56 -2.94
N SER A 86 4.00 12.15 -3.87
CA SER A 86 4.47 12.44 -5.22
C SER A 86 5.74 13.29 -5.19
N GLY A 87 6.74 12.91 -6.00
CA GLY A 87 8.05 13.55 -6.04
C GLY A 87 8.99 13.17 -4.89
N LYS A 88 8.49 12.50 -3.84
CA LYS A 88 9.31 11.96 -2.75
C LYS A 88 9.66 10.50 -2.96
N TYR A 89 8.67 9.67 -3.28
CA TYR A 89 8.86 8.23 -3.46
C TYR A 89 8.53 7.73 -4.87
N PHE A 90 7.80 8.50 -5.67
CA PHE A 90 7.39 8.14 -7.02
C PHE A 90 7.06 9.37 -7.86
#